data_AF-A0A377VXM8-F1
#
_entry.id   AF-A0A377VXM8-F1
#
_cell.length_a   1.000
_cell.length_b   1.000
_cell.length_c   1.000
_cell.angle_alpha   90.00
_cell.angle_beta   90.00
_cell.angle_gamma   90.00
#
_symmetry.space_group_name_H-M   'P 1'
#
loop_
_entity.id
_entity.type
_entity.pdbx_description
1 polymer ?
#
loop_
_entity_poly.entity_id
_entity_poly.type
_entity_poly.pdbx_seq_one_letter_code
_entity_poly.pdbx_strand_id
1 'polypeptide(L)'
;MNIETVNELIASLESAGELSIREQKFLKLAKAYQQLAAENVGLKAAFSPEEIPAEAVDAFMDTAVMDHDWNDTSEWSWVENEAEVIRAVLDALKPETPATDRIVAGIKADGVDEFVEKCREKSKQAISSDIRDNWWLAGEHADDFAKQLREGADK
;
A
#
# COMPACT_ATOMS: atom_id res chain seq x y z
N MET A 1 -17.95 16.76 -40.48
CA MET A 1 -18.10 17.50 -39.22
C MET A 1 -18.31 18.97 -39.58
N ASN A 2 -19.44 19.57 -39.22
CA ASN A 2 -19.74 20.98 -39.53
C ASN A 2 -19.41 21.88 -38.32
N ILE A 3 -19.29 23.18 -38.52
CA ILE A 3 -18.93 24.14 -37.46
C ILE A 3 -19.97 24.16 -36.32
N GLU A 4 -21.24 23.90 -36.59
CA GLU A 4 -22.30 23.83 -35.56
C GLU A 4 -22.10 22.65 -34.61
N THR A 5 -21.81 21.45 -35.14
CA THR A 5 -21.48 20.27 -34.31
C THR A 5 -20.23 20.48 -33.45
N VAL A 6 -19.27 21.29 -33.88
CA VAL A 6 -18.10 21.64 -33.06
C VAL A 6 -18.49 22.62 -31.96
N ASN A 7 -19.32 23.62 -32.26
CA ASN A 7 -19.76 24.61 -31.29
C ASN A 7 -20.70 24.01 -30.22
N GLU A 8 -21.56 23.06 -30.60
CA GLU A 8 -22.40 22.30 -29.66
C GLU A 8 -21.56 21.40 -28.74
N LEU A 9 -20.49 20.80 -29.28
CA LEU A 9 -19.56 19.99 -28.49
C LEU A 9 -18.77 20.87 -27.49
N ILE A 10 -18.32 22.05 -27.92
CA ILE A 10 -17.63 23.02 -27.05
C ILE A 10 -18.57 23.49 -25.92
N ALA A 11 -19.80 23.90 -26.25
CA ALA A 11 -20.78 24.32 -25.25
C ALA A 11 -21.15 23.18 -24.28
N SER A 12 -21.25 21.94 -24.77
CA SER A 12 -21.44 20.74 -23.95
C SER A 12 -20.30 20.56 -22.94
N LEU A 13 -19.05 20.57 -23.42
CA LEU A 13 -17.85 20.40 -22.59
C LEU A 13 -17.65 21.54 -21.58
N GLU A 14 -17.96 22.78 -21.96
CA GLU A 14 -17.89 23.95 -21.08
C GLU A 14 -19.02 23.98 -20.04
N SER A 15 -20.22 23.50 -20.40
CA SER A 15 -21.36 23.40 -19.47
C SER A 15 -21.25 22.21 -18.50
N ALA A 16 -20.49 21.17 -18.87
CA ALA A 16 -20.37 19.94 -18.10
C ALA A 16 -19.57 20.13 -16.80
N GLY A 17 -18.77 21.19 -16.67
CA GLY A 17 -17.96 21.43 -15.47
C GLY A 17 -16.99 20.29 -15.15
N GLU A 18 -16.66 19.46 -16.14
CA GLU A 18 -15.80 18.31 -15.96
C GLU A 18 -14.36 18.77 -15.72
N LEU A 19 -13.76 18.30 -14.61
CA LEU A 19 -12.36 18.54 -14.32
C LEU A 19 -11.51 18.13 -15.53
N SER A 20 -10.63 19.04 -15.94
CA SER A 20 -9.60 18.75 -16.92
C SER A 20 -8.76 17.54 -16.49
N ILE A 21 -8.13 16.84 -17.44
CA ILE A 21 -7.22 15.72 -17.16
C ILE A 21 -6.17 16.09 -16.11
N ARG A 22 -5.69 17.34 -16.14
CA ARG A 22 -4.72 17.86 -15.16
C ARG A 22 -5.33 17.96 -13.77
N GLU A 23 -6.52 18.54 -13.64
CA GLU A 23 -7.21 18.66 -12.35
C GLU A 23 -7.58 17.29 -11.79
N GLN A 24 -8.00 16.34 -12.62
CA GLN A 24 -8.28 14.96 -12.17
C GLN A 24 -7.03 14.30 -11.59
N LYS A 25 -5.87 14.48 -12.24
CA LYS A 25 -4.57 13.99 -11.71
C LYS A 25 -4.23 14.65 -10.37
N PHE A 26 -4.38 15.97 -10.27
CA PHE A 26 -4.13 16.67 -9.02
C PHE A 26 -5.08 16.24 -7.90
N LEU A 27 -6.36 16.02 -8.20
CA LEU A 27 -7.33 15.56 -7.22
C LEU A 27 -7.01 14.14 -6.71
N LYS A 28 -6.63 13.22 -7.61
CA LYS A 28 -6.19 11.87 -7.22
C LYS A 28 -4.95 11.93 -6.32
N LEU A 29 -3.97 12.76 -6.68
CA LEU A 29 -2.75 12.96 -5.90
C LEU A 29 -3.05 13.58 -4.52
N ALA A 30 -3.92 14.58 -4.47
CA ALA A 30 -4.33 15.22 -3.22
C ALA A 30 -5.01 14.23 -2.26
N LYS A 31 -5.88 13.35 -2.78
CA LYS A 31 -6.50 12.28 -1.99
C LYS A 31 -5.47 11.31 -1.42
N ALA A 32 -4.48 10.90 -2.22
CA ALA A 32 -3.41 10.02 -1.75
C ALA A 32 -2.58 10.68 -0.63
N TYR A 33 -2.24 11.97 -0.77
CA TYR A 33 -1.54 12.71 0.27
C TYR A 33 -2.36 12.86 1.55
N GLN A 34 -3.68 13.10 1.44
CA GLN A 34 -4.55 13.17 2.61
C GLN A 34 -4.61 11.84 3.35
N GLN A 35 -4.71 10.72 2.64
CA GLN A 35 -4.68 9.37 3.22
C GLN A 35 -3.35 9.09 3.93
N LEU A 36 -2.23 9.40 3.27
CA LEU A 36 -0.90 9.23 3.86
C LEU A 36 -0.69 10.12 5.09
N ALA A 37 -1.23 11.35 5.08
CA ALA A 37 -1.18 12.23 6.25
C ALA A 37 -1.99 11.66 7.42
N ALA A 38 -3.18 11.12 7.15
CA ALA A 38 -4.00 10.46 8.18
C ALA A 38 -3.28 9.23 8.77
N GLU A 39 -2.68 8.39 7.92
CA GLU A 39 -1.89 7.24 8.36
C GLU A 39 -0.68 7.68 9.22
N ASN A 40 0.04 8.73 8.80
CA ASN A 40 1.15 9.27 9.58
C ASN A 40 0.73 9.79 10.96
N VAL A 41 -0.48 10.34 11.09
CA VAL A 41 -1.03 10.73 12.40
C VAL A 41 -1.31 9.48 13.24
N GLY A 42 -1.91 8.44 12.64
CA GLY A 42 -2.15 7.16 13.30
C GLY A 42 -0.85 6.48 13.78
N LEU A 43 0.18 6.46 12.95
CA LEU A 43 1.50 5.93 13.32
C LEU A 43 2.12 6.67 14.51
N LYS A 44 2.04 8.01 14.51
CA LYS A 44 2.52 8.81 15.64
C LYS A 44 1.76 8.52 16.93
N ALA A 45 0.44 8.35 16.84
CA ALA A 45 -0.38 7.99 17.98
C ALA A 45 -0.04 6.58 18.51
N ALA A 46 0.19 5.61 17.62
CA ALA A 46 0.55 4.24 18.00
C ALA A 46 1.88 4.16 18.76
N PHE A 47 2.88 4.98 18.39
CA PHE A 47 4.19 5.02 19.04
C PHE A 47 4.34 6.09 20.14
N SER A 48 3.30 6.87 20.40
CA SER A 48 3.28 7.87 21.48
C SER A 48 1.89 7.96 22.11
N PRO A 49 1.37 6.84 22.65
CA PRO A 49 0.03 6.82 23.22
C PRO A 49 0.01 7.52 24.60
N GLU A 50 -1.15 8.06 24.99
CA GLU A 50 -1.35 8.62 26.34
C GLU A 50 -1.35 7.52 27.42
N GLU A 51 -1.84 6.32 27.08
CA GLU A 51 -1.86 5.13 27.93
C GLU A 51 -1.26 3.94 27.15
N ILE A 52 -0.51 3.09 27.85
CA ILE A 52 0.11 1.91 27.23
C ILE A 52 -1.00 0.89 26.88
N PRO A 53 -1.11 0.44 25.62
CA PRO A 53 -2.11 -0.56 25.22
C PRO A 53 -1.94 -1.87 25.98
N ALA A 54 -3.05 -2.56 26.25
CA ALA A 54 -3.05 -3.82 27.01
C ALA A 54 -2.19 -4.88 26.32
N GLU A 55 -2.20 -4.93 24.99
CA GLU A 55 -1.42 -5.86 24.19
C GLU A 55 0.09 -5.67 24.36
N ALA A 56 0.53 -4.42 24.54
CA ALA A 56 1.94 -4.10 24.83
C ALA A 56 2.31 -4.50 26.26
N VAL A 57 1.39 -4.36 27.22
CA VAL A 57 1.59 -4.82 28.60
C VAL A 57 1.68 -6.34 28.65
N ASP A 58 0.76 -7.04 27.98
CA ASP A 58 0.74 -8.50 27.92
C ASP A 58 2.02 -9.04 27.25
N ALA A 59 2.44 -8.47 26.12
CA ALA A 59 3.68 -8.85 25.45
C ALA A 59 4.92 -8.62 26.32
N PHE A 60 4.93 -7.54 27.11
CA PHE A 60 5.96 -7.30 28.10
C PHE A 60 5.95 -8.38 29.19
N MET A 61 4.80 -8.67 29.79
CA MET A 61 4.67 -9.64 30.89
C MET A 61 5.01 -11.07 30.45
N ASP A 62 4.68 -11.45 29.23
CA ASP A 62 4.96 -12.78 28.69
C ASP A 62 6.45 -12.99 28.34
N THR A 63 7.17 -11.90 28.04
CA THR A 63 8.56 -11.97 27.56
C THR A 63 9.57 -11.60 28.64
N ALA A 64 9.19 -10.77 29.61
CA ALA A 64 10.10 -10.30 30.63
C ALA A 64 10.48 -11.45 31.57
N VAL A 65 11.77 -11.80 31.60
CA VAL A 65 12.28 -12.85 32.48
C VAL A 65 12.86 -12.20 33.73
N MET A 66 12.27 -12.52 34.88
CA MET A 66 12.82 -12.16 36.19
C MET A 66 13.65 -13.33 36.69
N ASP A 67 14.92 -13.09 37.00
CA ASP A 67 15.71 -14.03 37.77
C ASP A 67 15.53 -13.71 39.25
N HIS A 68 15.16 -14.73 40.02
CA HIS A 68 15.13 -14.62 41.47
C HIS A 68 16.37 -15.33 41.99
N ASP A 69 17.51 -14.66 41.93
CA ASP A 69 18.65 -15.06 42.73
C ASP A 69 18.33 -14.70 44.19
N TRP A 70 17.92 -15.70 44.97
CA TRP A 70 17.76 -15.58 46.42
C TRP A 70 19.14 -15.29 47.02
N ASN A 71 19.54 -14.02 47.07
CA ASN A 71 20.54 -13.55 48.01
C ASN A 71 19.81 -13.00 49.26
N ASP A 72 20.49 -12.98 50.40
CA ASP A 72 19.91 -12.61 51.71
C ASP A 72 19.36 -11.15 51.79
N THR A 73 19.39 -10.41 50.68
CA THR A 73 18.89 -9.04 50.52
C THR A 73 17.54 -8.94 49.79
N SER A 74 16.98 -10.03 49.27
CA SER A 74 15.67 -10.06 48.56
C SER A 74 15.56 -9.00 47.44
N GLU A 75 16.58 -8.89 46.61
CA GLU A 75 16.56 -7.99 45.44
C GLU A 75 16.14 -8.77 44.19
N TRP A 76 15.15 -8.23 43.47
CA TRP A 76 14.73 -8.74 42.17
C TRP A 76 15.62 -8.15 41.07
N SER A 77 16.23 -8.99 40.24
CA SER A 77 16.97 -8.56 39.04
C SER A 77 16.28 -9.07 37.78
N TRP A 78 16.17 -8.22 36.76
CA TRP A 78 15.78 -8.65 35.43
C TRP A 78 16.93 -9.43 34.79
N VAL A 79 16.61 -10.46 33.99
CA VAL A 79 17.58 -11.07 33.08
C VAL A 79 17.89 -10.08 31.96
N GLU A 80 19.11 -10.12 31.42
CA GLU A 80 19.58 -9.29 30.28
C GLU A 80 18.87 -9.67 28.94
N ASN A 81 17.52 -9.75 28.94
CA ASN A 81 16.69 -10.08 27.78
C ASN A 81 15.88 -8.88 27.26
N GLU A 82 16.30 -7.65 27.58
CA GLU A 82 15.57 -6.42 27.27
C GLU A 82 15.33 -6.24 25.77
N ALA A 83 16.26 -6.71 24.93
CA ALA A 83 16.11 -6.66 23.48
C ALA A 83 14.93 -7.54 22.98
N GLU A 84 14.70 -8.69 23.61
CA GLU A 84 13.59 -9.58 23.27
C GLU A 84 12.26 -8.98 23.72
N VAL A 85 12.23 -8.41 24.93
CA VAL A 85 11.06 -7.71 25.48
C VAL A 85 10.66 -6.52 24.60
N ILE A 86 11.63 -5.66 24.22
CA ILE A 86 11.37 -4.51 23.34
C ILE A 86 10.80 -4.99 21.99
N ARG A 87 11.35 -6.06 21.43
CA ARG A 87 10.88 -6.60 20.16
C ARG A 87 9.46 -7.15 20.26
N ALA A 88 9.13 -7.86 21.34
CA ALA A 88 7.79 -8.39 21.58
C ALA A 88 6.76 -7.25 21.72
N VAL A 89 7.07 -6.21 22.48
CA VAL A 89 6.21 -5.04 22.66
C VAL A 89 5.99 -4.29 21.34
N LEU A 90 7.03 -4.09 20.54
CA LEU A 90 6.90 -3.42 19.24
C LEU A 90 6.10 -4.24 18.24
N ASP A 91 6.23 -5.58 18.26
CA ASP A 91 5.44 -6.46 17.39
C ASP A 91 3.97 -6.52 17.81
N ALA A 92 3.67 -6.41 19.11
CA ALA A 92 2.30 -6.34 19.62
C ALA A 92 1.59 -5.03 19.22
N LEU A 93 2.33 -3.90 19.13
CA LEU A 93 1.75 -2.61 18.73
C LEU A 93 1.48 -2.48 17.24
N LYS A 94 2.19 -3.24 16.41
CA LYS A 94 2.27 -3.20 14.94
C LYS A 94 1.07 -2.50 14.26
N PRO A 95 1.16 -1.17 14.04
CA PRO A 95 0.08 -0.41 13.43
C PRO A 95 -0.07 -0.77 11.95
N GLU A 96 -1.30 -0.89 11.49
CA GLU A 96 -1.59 -1.13 10.08
C GLU A 96 -1.31 0.12 9.23
N THR A 97 -0.85 -0.08 7.99
CA THR A 97 -0.53 1.00 7.05
C THR A 97 -1.26 0.82 5.70
N PRO A 98 -2.60 0.82 5.70
CA PRO A 98 -3.39 0.51 4.51
C PRO A 98 -3.23 1.52 3.37
N ALA A 99 -2.93 2.79 3.65
CA ALA A 99 -2.66 3.77 2.61
C ALA A 99 -1.31 3.49 1.94
N THR A 100 -0.28 3.18 2.72
CA THR A 100 1.02 2.75 2.19
C THR A 100 0.91 1.44 1.41
N ASP A 101 0.15 0.46 1.92
CA ASP A 101 -0.06 -0.83 1.24
C ASP A 101 -0.73 -0.64 -0.12
N ARG A 102 -1.74 0.23 -0.21
CA ARG A 102 -2.37 0.61 -1.48
C ARG A 102 -1.40 1.27 -2.46
N ILE A 103 -0.53 2.16 -1.97
CA ILE A 103 0.49 2.79 -2.82
C ILE A 103 1.46 1.73 -3.37
N VAL A 104 1.95 0.82 -2.52
CA VAL A 104 2.85 -0.26 -2.93
C VAL A 104 2.18 -1.20 -3.93
N ALA A 105 0.93 -1.56 -3.71
CA ALA A 105 0.15 -2.39 -4.63
C ALA A 105 -0.05 -1.70 -5.99
N GLY A 106 -0.34 -0.39 -5.99
CA GLY A 106 -0.38 0.43 -7.20
C GLY A 106 0.94 0.41 -7.97
N ILE A 107 2.06 0.62 -7.29
CA ILE A 107 3.41 0.58 -7.91
C ILE A 107 3.69 -0.81 -8.50
N LYS A 108 3.35 -1.88 -7.79
CA LYS A 108 3.49 -3.26 -8.29
C LYS A 108 2.64 -3.47 -9.55
N ALA A 109 1.40 -2.98 -9.55
CA ALA A 109 0.51 -3.08 -10.70
C ALA A 109 1.02 -2.28 -11.91
N ASP A 110 1.55 -1.08 -11.68
CA ASP A 110 2.15 -0.24 -12.74
C ASP A 110 3.35 -0.95 -13.39
N GLY A 111 4.19 -1.62 -12.61
CA GLY A 111 5.28 -2.46 -13.15
C GLY A 111 4.79 -3.65 -13.97
N VAL A 112 3.64 -4.24 -13.60
CA VAL A 112 3.00 -5.30 -14.39
C VAL A 112 2.42 -4.74 -15.69
N ASP A 113 1.82 -3.55 -15.67
CA ASP A 113 1.33 -2.88 -16.88
C ASP A 113 2.47 -2.63 -17.89
N GLU A 114 3.66 -2.23 -17.42
CA GLU A 114 4.84 -2.12 -18.29
C GLU A 114 5.22 -3.46 -18.94
N PHE A 115 5.08 -4.57 -18.20
CA PHE A 115 5.29 -5.91 -18.73
C PHE A 115 4.21 -6.31 -19.75
N VAL A 116 2.95 -5.94 -19.54
CA VAL A 116 1.85 -6.14 -20.51
C VAL A 116 2.20 -5.47 -21.84
N GLU A 117 2.66 -4.22 -21.81
CA GLU A 117 3.09 -3.52 -23.02
C GLU A 117 4.28 -4.20 -23.69
N LYS A 118 5.21 -4.75 -22.90
CA LYS A 118 6.32 -5.54 -23.44
C LYS A 118 5.85 -6.81 -24.14
N CYS A 119 4.89 -7.53 -23.55
CA CYS A 119 4.26 -8.70 -24.15
C CYS A 119 3.57 -8.35 -25.47
N ARG A 120 2.82 -7.25 -25.52
CA ARG A 120 2.16 -6.76 -26.74
C ARG A 120 3.18 -6.38 -27.82
N GLU A 121 4.29 -5.75 -27.46
CA GLU A 121 5.40 -5.45 -28.37
C GLU A 121 5.99 -6.73 -28.97
N LYS A 122 6.29 -7.72 -28.12
CA LYS A 122 6.87 -9.01 -28.54
C LYS A 122 5.93 -9.84 -29.40
N SER A 123 4.64 -9.83 -29.09
CA SER A 123 3.61 -10.46 -29.92
C SER A 123 3.61 -9.88 -31.33
N LYS A 124 3.63 -8.54 -31.48
CA LYS A 124 3.67 -7.88 -32.79
C LYS A 124 4.93 -8.19 -33.60
N GLN A 125 6.06 -8.39 -32.95
CA GLN A 125 7.35 -8.71 -33.59
C GLN A 125 7.49 -10.21 -33.95
N ALA A 126 6.59 -11.07 -33.48
CA ALA A 126 6.70 -12.51 -33.66
C ALA A 126 6.43 -12.95 -35.10
N ILE A 127 7.36 -13.76 -35.62
CA ILE A 127 7.31 -14.32 -36.99
C ILE A 127 6.34 -15.50 -37.07
N SER A 128 6.30 -16.38 -36.06
CA SER A 128 5.33 -17.48 -36.01
C SER A 128 4.05 -17.07 -35.27
N SER A 129 2.91 -17.63 -35.69
CA SER A 129 1.62 -17.47 -35.02
C SER A 129 1.69 -17.95 -33.56
N ASP A 130 2.31 -19.10 -33.31
CA ASP A 130 2.34 -19.70 -31.98
C ASP A 130 3.09 -18.81 -30.98
N ILE A 131 4.19 -18.18 -31.41
CA ILE A 131 4.94 -17.25 -30.57
C ILE A 131 4.15 -15.95 -30.36
N ARG A 132 3.45 -15.46 -31.40
CA ARG A 132 2.59 -14.28 -31.31
C ARG A 132 1.48 -14.47 -30.28
N ASP A 133 0.78 -15.58 -30.37
CA ASP A 133 -0.38 -15.88 -29.53
C ASP A 133 0.04 -16.14 -28.08
N ASN A 134 1.18 -16.80 -27.86
CA ASN A 134 1.73 -16.98 -26.52
C ASN A 134 2.09 -15.65 -25.84
N TRP A 135 2.77 -14.74 -26.54
CA TRP A 135 3.07 -13.42 -26.00
C TRP A 135 1.81 -12.58 -25.75
N TRP A 136 0.81 -12.70 -26.62
CA TRP A 136 -0.47 -12.02 -26.43
C TRP A 136 -1.18 -12.52 -25.17
N LEU A 137 -1.32 -13.84 -25.01
CA LEU A 137 -1.98 -14.45 -23.85
C LEU A 137 -1.26 -14.14 -22.54
N ALA A 138 0.08 -14.14 -22.55
CA ALA A 138 0.87 -13.72 -21.39
C ALA A 138 0.58 -12.27 -20.98
N GLY A 139 0.39 -11.37 -21.96
CA GLY A 139 -0.02 -9.99 -21.70
C GLY A 139 -1.41 -9.89 -21.09
N GLU A 140 -2.38 -10.67 -21.56
CA GLU A 140 -3.75 -10.67 -21.00
C GLU A 140 -3.76 -11.17 -19.55
N HIS A 141 -3.03 -12.24 -19.24
CA HIS A 141 -2.90 -12.73 -17.86
C HIS A 141 -2.21 -11.72 -16.93
N ALA A 142 -1.21 -11.01 -17.44
CA ALA A 142 -0.54 -9.96 -16.69
C ALA A 142 -1.47 -8.75 -16.44
N ASP A 143 -2.30 -8.36 -17.42
CA ASP A 143 -3.28 -7.27 -17.27
C ASP A 143 -4.31 -7.59 -16.18
N ASP A 144 -4.81 -8.82 -16.14
CA ASP A 144 -5.72 -9.26 -15.08
C ASP A 144 -5.03 -9.31 -13.71
N PHE A 145 -3.77 -9.73 -13.67
CA PHE A 145 -2.97 -9.71 -12.43
C PHE A 145 -2.75 -8.29 -11.91
N ALA A 146 -2.49 -7.31 -12.79
CA ALA A 146 -2.34 -5.91 -12.41
C ALA A 146 -3.65 -5.34 -11.81
N LYS A 147 -4.82 -5.72 -12.34
CA LYS A 147 -6.12 -5.34 -11.75
C LYS A 147 -6.30 -5.96 -10.36
N GLN A 148 -5.99 -7.23 -10.19
CA GLN A 148 -6.07 -7.91 -8.89
C GLN A 148 -5.18 -7.27 -7.84
N LEU A 149 -3.98 -6.83 -8.20
CA LEU A 149 -3.09 -6.10 -7.28
C LEU A 149 -3.74 -4.80 -6.80
N ARG A 150 -4.43 -4.06 -7.67
CA ARG A 150 -5.11 -2.80 -7.32
C ARG A 150 -6.35 -3.04 -6.46
N GLU A 151 -7.18 -4.02 -6.81
CA GLU A 151 -8.42 -4.35 -6.09
C GLU A 151 -8.17 -5.02 -4.74
N GLY A 152 -7.12 -5.84 -4.64
CA GLY A 152 -6.75 -6.51 -3.40
C GLY A 152 -6.26 -5.57 -2.31
N ALA A 153 -5.84 -4.35 -2.67
CA ALA A 153 -5.36 -3.35 -1.73
C ALA A 153 -6.47 -2.46 -1.13
N ASP A 154 -7.72 -2.66 -1.55
CA ASP A 154 -8.91 -2.00 -0.98
C ASP A 154 -9.68 -2.90 0.02
N LYS A 155 -9.17 -4.10 0.31
CA LYS A 155 -9.67 -5.03 1.32
C LYS A 155 -8.83 -4.96 2.59
#